data_AF-A0AAD7PQU3-F1
#
_entry.id   AF-A0AAD7PQU3-F1
#
_cell.length_a   1.000
_cell.length_b   1.000
_cell.length_c   1.000
_cell.angle_alpha   90.00
_cell.angle_beta   90.00
_cell.angle_gamma   90.00
#
_symmetry.space_group_name_H-M   'P 1'
#
loop_
_entity.id
_entity.type
_entity.pdbx_description
1 polymer ?
#
loop_
_entity_poly.entity_id
_entity_poly.type
_entity_poly.pdbx_seq_one_letter_code
_entity_poly.pdbx_strand_id
1 'polypeptide(L)'
;METFPVINFEKLNGEERKATMNRIKDACENWGFFELVNHGISHEFLDTLERLTKEHYRKCMEQRFKELVATKALERVQTEVNDMDWESTFYLRHLPESNISEIPDLTDEYRKVMKEFSLKLEKLAEELLDLLCENLGLQKGYLKKVFYGSKGPTFGTKVSNYPPCPKPDLIKGLRAHTDAGGIILLFQDDKVSGLQLLKDGQWIDVPPMRHSIVINLGDQLEVITNGKYKSVEHRVIAQTDGTRMSLASFYNPGSDAVIYPAPALVEAEEKNQVYPKFVFEDYMKLYAGLKFQAKEPRFEAMKAVQPNGNLGPIATA
;
A
#
# COMPACT_ATOMS: atom_id res chain seq x y z
N MET A 1 15.57 -21.07 4.99
CA MET A 1 14.73 -20.10 4.26
C MET A 1 13.69 -19.62 5.23
N GLU A 2 13.63 -18.31 5.47
CA GLU A 2 12.57 -17.72 6.28
C GLU A 2 11.23 -17.86 5.53
N THR A 3 10.16 -18.17 6.25
CA THR A 3 8.82 -18.38 5.67
C THR A 3 8.06 -17.06 5.68
N PHE A 4 7.40 -16.71 4.57
CA PHE A 4 6.58 -15.50 4.47
C PHE A 4 5.53 -15.44 5.61
N PRO A 5 5.39 -14.31 6.33
CA PRO A 5 4.60 -14.24 7.54
C PRO A 5 3.09 -14.24 7.26
N VAL A 6 2.39 -15.26 7.79
CA VAL A 6 0.93 -15.40 7.73
C VAL A 6 0.34 -15.32 9.14
N ILE A 7 -0.51 -14.33 9.39
CA ILE A 7 -1.02 -13.97 10.70
C ILE A 7 -2.52 -14.27 10.77
N ASN A 8 -2.90 -15.16 11.70
CA ASN A 8 -4.30 -15.44 12.00
C ASN A 8 -4.83 -14.36 12.95
N PHE A 9 -5.71 -13.50 12.43
CA PHE A 9 -6.17 -12.30 13.13
C PHE A 9 -7.08 -12.62 14.33
N GLU A 10 -7.84 -13.72 14.28
CA GLU A 10 -8.69 -14.15 15.40
C GLU A 10 -7.91 -14.49 16.67
N LYS A 11 -6.63 -14.86 16.54
CA LYS A 11 -5.75 -15.17 17.69
C LYS A 11 -5.46 -13.95 18.57
N LEU A 12 -5.82 -12.75 18.13
CA LEU A 12 -5.76 -11.53 18.94
C LEU A 12 -6.83 -11.50 20.06
N ASN A 13 -7.88 -12.33 19.96
CA ASN A 13 -9.01 -12.31 20.89
C ASN A 13 -8.87 -13.26 22.09
N GLY A 14 -7.72 -13.92 22.27
CA GLY A 14 -7.54 -14.95 23.30
C GLY A 14 -6.13 -15.01 23.87
N GLU A 15 -5.77 -16.17 24.44
CA GLU A 15 -4.48 -16.39 25.13
C GLU A 15 -3.27 -16.23 24.19
N GLU A 16 -3.46 -16.47 22.89
CA GLU A 16 -2.42 -16.35 21.86
C GLU A 16 -2.16 -14.90 21.41
N ARG A 17 -2.84 -13.91 21.99
CA ARG A 17 -2.73 -12.51 21.57
C ARG A 17 -1.30 -12.00 21.63
N LYS A 18 -0.58 -12.25 22.73
CA LYS A 18 0.80 -11.77 22.89
C LYS A 18 1.73 -12.36 21.83
N ALA A 19 1.61 -13.65 21.55
CA ALA A 19 2.39 -14.30 20.49
C ALA A 19 2.03 -13.72 19.10
N THR A 20 0.75 -13.47 18.85
CA THR A 20 0.27 -12.88 17.59
C THR A 20 0.77 -11.44 17.41
N MET A 21 0.75 -10.61 18.46
CA MET A 21 1.33 -9.25 18.45
C MET A 21 2.83 -9.25 18.14
N ASN A 22 3.58 -10.21 18.72
CA ASN A 22 5.00 -10.37 18.43
C ASN A 22 5.25 -10.75 16.95
N ARG A 23 4.39 -11.59 16.35
CA ARG A 23 4.48 -11.93 14.92
C ARG A 23 4.17 -10.74 14.02
N ILE A 24 3.19 -9.91 14.39
CA ILE A 24 2.92 -8.64 13.69
C ILE A 24 4.14 -7.74 13.77
N LYS A 25 4.71 -7.57 14.97
CA LYS A 25 5.91 -6.74 15.18
C LYS A 25 7.09 -7.24 14.33
N ASP A 26 7.38 -8.53 14.37
CA ASP A 26 8.45 -9.15 13.60
C ASP A 26 8.27 -8.95 12.09
N ALA A 27 7.04 -9.14 11.57
CA ALA A 27 6.74 -8.87 10.18
C ALA A 27 6.94 -7.38 9.81
N CYS A 28 6.53 -6.44 10.66
CA CYS A 28 6.74 -5.02 10.43
C CYS A 28 8.23 -4.61 10.44
N GLU A 29 9.04 -5.20 11.32
CA GLU A 29 10.48 -4.88 11.46
C GLU A 29 11.33 -5.56 10.37
N ASN A 30 11.03 -6.82 10.03
CA ASN A 30 11.93 -7.67 9.24
C ASN A 30 11.44 -8.00 7.82
N TRP A 31 10.17 -7.72 7.52
CA TRP A 31 9.56 -8.01 6.22
C TRP A 31 8.91 -6.79 5.55
N GLY A 32 8.31 -5.88 6.33
CA GLY A 32 7.46 -4.80 5.83
C GLY A 32 6.16 -5.29 5.17
N PHE A 33 5.93 -6.60 5.12
CA PHE A 33 4.81 -7.30 4.52
C PHE A 33 4.35 -8.46 5.41
N PHE A 34 3.07 -8.77 5.39
CA PHE A 34 2.50 -10.01 5.93
C PHE A 34 1.11 -10.28 5.37
N GLU A 35 0.66 -11.52 5.45
CA GLU A 35 -0.71 -11.90 5.13
C GLU A 35 -1.57 -12.00 6.38
N LEU A 36 -2.81 -11.55 6.27
CA LEU A 36 -3.85 -11.75 7.26
C LEU A 36 -4.84 -12.80 6.78
N VAL A 37 -5.16 -13.74 7.69
CA VAL A 37 -6.28 -14.67 7.56
C VAL A 37 -7.23 -14.51 8.75
N ASN A 38 -8.49 -14.91 8.59
CA ASN A 38 -9.53 -14.74 9.61
C ASN A 38 -9.69 -13.28 10.07
N HIS A 39 -9.58 -12.33 9.15
CA HIS A 39 -9.68 -10.88 9.40
C HIS A 39 -11.14 -10.37 9.51
N GLY A 40 -12.13 -11.26 9.56
CA GLY A 40 -13.54 -10.91 9.77
C GLY A 40 -14.33 -10.44 8.54
N ILE A 41 -13.75 -10.47 7.33
CA ILE A 41 -14.51 -10.27 6.08
C ILE A 41 -14.95 -11.66 5.61
N SER A 42 -16.25 -11.82 5.29
CA SER A 42 -16.77 -13.13 4.91
C SER A 42 -16.19 -13.62 3.58
N HIS A 43 -15.94 -14.92 3.51
CA HIS A 43 -15.39 -15.57 2.31
C HIS A 43 -16.33 -15.41 1.11
N GLU A 44 -17.65 -15.56 1.31
CA GLU A 44 -18.66 -15.36 0.26
C GLU A 44 -18.62 -13.94 -0.34
N PHE A 45 -18.34 -12.94 0.51
CA PHE A 45 -18.20 -11.56 0.07
C PHE A 45 -16.95 -11.38 -0.79
N LEU A 46 -15.81 -11.96 -0.38
CA LEU A 46 -14.57 -11.92 -1.16
C LEU A 46 -14.70 -12.69 -2.48
N ASP A 47 -15.35 -13.85 -2.48
CA ASP A 47 -15.64 -14.63 -3.70
C ASP A 47 -16.52 -13.81 -4.67
N THR A 48 -17.53 -13.09 -4.14
CA THR A 48 -18.38 -12.20 -4.94
C THR A 48 -17.59 -11.03 -5.51
N LEU A 49 -16.75 -10.39 -4.69
CA LEU A 49 -15.90 -9.28 -5.09
C LEU A 49 -14.93 -9.69 -6.20
N GLU A 50 -14.21 -10.80 -6.02
CA GLU A 50 -13.29 -11.35 -7.03
C GLU A 50 -14.01 -11.63 -8.36
N ARG A 51 -15.18 -12.30 -8.29
CA ARG A 51 -15.99 -12.59 -9.48
C ARG A 51 -16.34 -11.31 -10.23
N LEU A 52 -16.86 -10.30 -9.54
CA LEU A 52 -17.26 -9.04 -10.15
C LEU A 52 -16.07 -8.26 -10.74
N THR A 53 -14.93 -8.25 -10.05
CA THR A 53 -13.70 -7.61 -10.57
C THR A 53 -13.20 -8.29 -11.84
N LYS A 54 -13.13 -9.63 -11.86
CA LYS A 54 -12.69 -10.41 -13.02
C LYS A 54 -13.69 -10.29 -14.19
N GLU A 55 -14.99 -10.27 -13.91
CA GLU A 55 -16.01 -10.02 -14.92
C GLU A 55 -15.92 -8.61 -15.53
N HIS A 56 -15.75 -7.59 -14.70
CA HIS A 56 -15.56 -6.20 -15.17
C HIS A 56 -14.32 -6.08 -16.05
N TYR A 57 -13.21 -6.73 -15.67
CA TYR A 57 -12.02 -6.74 -16.52
C TYR A 57 -12.32 -7.31 -17.91
N ARG A 58 -12.89 -8.51 -17.98
CA ARG A 58 -13.22 -9.19 -19.25
C ARG A 58 -14.18 -8.37 -20.12
N LYS A 59 -15.22 -7.79 -19.51
CA LYS A 59 -16.27 -7.07 -20.24
C LYS A 59 -15.85 -5.66 -20.68
N CYS A 60 -15.04 -4.97 -19.89
CA CYS A 60 -14.85 -3.52 -20.03
C CYS A 60 -13.38 -3.11 -20.22
N MET A 61 -12.44 -3.78 -19.55
CA MET A 61 -11.04 -3.32 -19.48
C MET A 61 -10.10 -4.07 -20.42
N GLU A 62 -10.40 -5.34 -20.75
CA GLU A 62 -9.53 -6.18 -21.56
C GLU A 62 -9.32 -5.60 -22.96
N GLN A 63 -10.40 -5.18 -23.62
CA GLN A 63 -10.32 -4.58 -24.95
C GLN A 63 -9.55 -3.25 -24.94
N ARG A 64 -9.79 -2.40 -23.93
CA ARG A 64 -9.06 -1.14 -23.72
C ARG A 64 -7.57 -1.37 -23.52
N PHE A 65 -7.22 -2.42 -22.78
CA PHE A 65 -5.84 -2.81 -22.56
C PHE A 65 -5.16 -3.29 -23.86
N LYS A 66 -5.84 -4.13 -24.65
CA LYS A 66 -5.34 -4.58 -25.97
C LYS A 66 -5.10 -3.39 -26.92
N GLU A 67 -6.01 -2.42 -26.93
CA GLU A 67 -5.87 -1.19 -27.72
C GLU A 67 -4.68 -0.34 -27.26
N LEU A 68 -4.46 -0.21 -25.95
CA LEU A 68 -3.30 0.48 -25.38
C LEU A 68 -1.99 -0.21 -25.80
N VAL A 69 -1.92 -1.54 -25.65
CA VAL A 69 -0.77 -2.38 -26.03
C VAL A 69 -0.45 -2.23 -27.52
N ALA A 70 -1.48 -2.26 -28.38
CA ALA A 70 -1.34 -2.08 -29.82
C ALA A 70 -0.85 -0.67 -30.18
N THR A 71 -1.45 0.38 -29.58
CA THR A 71 -1.08 1.80 -29.81
C THR A 71 0.37 2.07 -29.42
N LYS A 72 0.84 1.42 -28.36
CA LYS A 72 2.22 1.54 -27.86
C LYS A 72 3.20 0.55 -28.50
N ALA A 73 2.73 -0.27 -29.44
CA ALA A 73 3.50 -1.31 -30.11
C ALA A 73 4.25 -2.26 -29.17
N LEU A 74 3.72 -2.49 -27.95
CA LEU A 74 4.43 -3.22 -26.89
C LEU A 74 4.68 -4.69 -27.25
N GLU A 75 3.81 -5.30 -28.06
CA GLU A 75 4.00 -6.69 -28.55
C GLU A 75 5.19 -6.84 -29.50
N ARG A 76 5.56 -5.76 -30.19
CA ARG A 76 6.66 -5.75 -31.17
C ARG A 76 8.00 -5.41 -30.55
N VAL A 77 8.03 -5.06 -29.27
CA VAL A 77 9.25 -4.69 -28.57
C VAL A 77 10.22 -5.88 -28.54
N GLN A 78 11.49 -5.60 -28.85
CA GLN A 78 12.60 -6.56 -28.84
C GLN A 78 13.63 -6.26 -27.74
N THR A 79 13.47 -5.15 -27.03
CA THR A 79 14.38 -4.66 -25.98
C THR A 79 13.63 -4.50 -24.65
N GLU A 80 14.36 -4.36 -23.54
CA GLU A 80 13.70 -4.13 -22.25
C GLU A 80 12.95 -2.78 -22.21
N VAL A 81 11.75 -2.78 -21.62
CA VAL A 81 10.88 -1.62 -21.39
C VAL A 81 10.89 -1.29 -19.90
N ASN A 82 11.48 -0.15 -19.55
CA ASN A 82 11.67 0.28 -18.16
C ASN A 82 10.89 1.55 -17.79
N ASP A 83 10.18 2.14 -18.74
CA ASP A 83 9.39 3.37 -18.58
C ASP A 83 7.87 3.13 -18.56
N MET A 84 7.42 1.88 -18.78
CA MET A 84 6.01 1.47 -18.77
C MET A 84 5.76 0.22 -17.92
N ASP A 85 4.51 0.05 -17.50
CA ASP A 85 4.02 -1.08 -16.71
C ASP A 85 2.98 -1.88 -17.52
N TRP A 86 3.10 -3.21 -17.52
CA TRP A 86 2.13 -4.13 -18.16
C TRP A 86 0.90 -4.31 -17.26
N GLU A 87 0.12 -3.25 -17.11
CA GLU A 87 -0.96 -3.14 -16.14
C GLU A 87 -2.22 -2.52 -16.76
N SER A 88 -3.38 -3.14 -16.51
CA SER A 88 -4.69 -2.53 -16.74
C SER A 88 -5.26 -2.07 -15.41
N THR A 89 -5.51 -0.78 -15.24
CA THR A 89 -5.91 -0.23 -13.93
C THR A 89 -6.93 0.89 -14.02
N PHE A 90 -7.73 1.04 -12.96
CA PHE A 90 -8.49 2.25 -12.65
C PHE A 90 -8.43 2.51 -11.14
N TYR A 91 -8.84 3.70 -10.69
CA TYR A 91 -8.72 4.11 -9.29
C TYR A 91 -10.06 4.58 -8.73
N LEU A 92 -10.42 4.04 -7.56
CA LEU A 92 -11.57 4.45 -6.76
C LEU A 92 -11.11 5.29 -5.58
N ARG A 93 -11.63 6.50 -5.46
CA ARG A 93 -11.52 7.32 -4.25
C ARG A 93 -12.72 7.01 -3.35
N HIS A 94 -12.46 6.85 -2.06
CA HIS A 94 -13.48 6.63 -1.03
C HIS A 94 -13.53 7.82 -0.08
N LEU A 95 -12.37 8.23 0.44
CA LEU A 95 -12.21 9.37 1.33
C LEU A 95 -11.16 10.36 0.79
N PRO A 96 -11.32 11.67 1.07
CA PRO A 96 -12.43 12.29 1.80
C PRO A 96 -13.74 12.38 0.98
N GLU A 97 -13.64 12.29 -0.34
CA GLU A 97 -14.79 12.33 -1.26
C GLU A 97 -14.73 11.15 -2.23
N SER A 98 -15.84 10.43 -2.36
CA SER A 98 -15.90 9.25 -3.22
C SER A 98 -16.21 9.61 -4.67
N ASN A 99 -15.45 9.05 -5.61
CA ASN A 99 -15.72 9.17 -7.05
C ASN A 99 -16.48 7.97 -7.61
N ILE A 100 -16.94 7.04 -6.76
CA ILE A 100 -17.41 5.74 -7.25
C ILE A 100 -18.68 5.87 -8.12
N SER A 101 -19.46 6.94 -8.03
CA SER A 101 -20.59 7.21 -8.93
C SER A 101 -20.17 7.69 -10.31
N GLU A 102 -18.96 8.24 -10.44
CA GLU A 102 -18.43 8.85 -11.67
C GLU A 102 -17.74 7.81 -12.57
N ILE A 103 -17.33 6.68 -12.02
CA ILE A 103 -16.62 5.66 -12.78
C ILE A 103 -17.57 5.03 -13.81
N PRO A 104 -17.26 5.08 -15.11
CA PRO A 104 -18.08 4.43 -16.12
C PRO A 104 -18.00 2.90 -16.00
N ASP A 105 -18.96 2.19 -16.58
CA ASP A 105 -18.94 0.73 -16.78
C ASP A 105 -18.97 -0.16 -15.51
N LEU A 106 -19.00 0.42 -14.31
CA LEU A 106 -19.34 -0.32 -13.09
C LEU A 106 -20.85 -0.53 -12.99
N THR A 107 -21.27 -1.79 -12.83
CA THR A 107 -22.66 -2.13 -12.52
C THR A 107 -23.03 -1.65 -11.11
N ASP A 108 -24.32 -1.45 -10.85
CA ASP A 108 -24.79 -1.03 -9.53
C ASP A 108 -24.44 -2.05 -8.43
N GLU A 109 -24.50 -3.35 -8.74
CA GLU A 109 -24.04 -4.43 -7.87
C GLU A 109 -22.56 -4.25 -7.50
N TYR A 110 -21.69 -4.04 -8.50
CA TYR A 110 -20.27 -3.91 -8.25
C TYR A 110 -19.94 -2.62 -7.49
N ARG A 111 -20.63 -1.51 -7.76
CA ARG A 111 -20.51 -0.28 -6.96
C ARG A 111 -20.90 -0.52 -5.50
N LYS A 112 -21.99 -1.25 -5.24
CA LYS A 112 -22.44 -1.58 -3.89
C LYS A 112 -21.41 -2.44 -3.15
N VAL A 113 -20.92 -3.50 -3.79
CA VAL A 113 -19.92 -4.40 -3.21
C VAL A 113 -18.61 -3.67 -2.95
N MET A 114 -18.13 -2.82 -3.88
CA MET A 114 -16.92 -2.02 -3.67
C MET A 114 -17.04 -1.01 -2.53
N LYS A 115 -18.20 -0.36 -2.36
CA LYS A 115 -18.47 0.52 -1.20
C LYS A 115 -18.44 -0.25 0.11
N GLU A 116 -19.05 -1.43 0.15
CA GLU A 116 -19.04 -2.25 1.36
C GLU A 116 -17.63 -2.76 1.67
N PHE A 117 -16.88 -3.16 0.64
CA PHE A 117 -15.49 -3.60 0.77
C PHE A 117 -14.59 -2.49 1.31
N SER A 118 -14.73 -1.27 0.78
CA SER A 118 -13.93 -0.13 1.24
C SER A 118 -14.19 0.18 2.70
N LEU A 119 -15.45 0.19 3.15
CA LEU A 119 -15.78 0.39 4.57
C LEU A 119 -15.19 -0.71 5.49
N LYS A 120 -15.19 -1.97 5.04
CA LYS A 120 -14.58 -3.07 5.80
C LYS A 120 -13.05 -2.92 5.89
N LEU A 121 -12.40 -2.55 4.79
CA LEU A 121 -10.95 -2.35 4.77
C LEU A 121 -10.51 -1.08 5.50
N GLU A 122 -11.28 -0.01 5.47
CA GLU A 122 -11.03 1.20 6.26
C GLU A 122 -11.00 0.86 7.76
N LYS A 123 -12.02 0.14 8.23
CA LYS A 123 -12.07 -0.32 9.62
C LYS A 123 -10.89 -1.23 9.97
N LEU A 124 -10.56 -2.19 9.10
CA LEU A 124 -9.42 -3.09 9.31
C LEU A 124 -8.09 -2.32 9.34
N ALA A 125 -7.92 -1.31 8.49
CA ALA A 125 -6.73 -0.45 8.48
C ALA A 125 -6.57 0.28 9.81
N GLU A 126 -7.64 0.86 10.35
CA GLU A 126 -7.60 1.55 11.65
C GLU A 126 -7.32 0.61 12.82
N GLU A 127 -7.90 -0.60 12.81
CA GLU A 127 -7.60 -1.64 13.79
C GLU A 127 -6.10 -2.03 13.73
N LEU A 128 -5.55 -2.24 12.54
CA LEU A 128 -4.12 -2.54 12.35
C LEU A 128 -3.23 -1.39 12.83
N LEU A 129 -3.58 -0.13 12.53
CA LEU A 129 -2.84 1.04 13.02
C LEU A 129 -2.83 1.10 14.56
N ASP A 130 -3.90 0.69 15.24
CA ASP A 130 -3.93 0.58 16.71
C ASP A 130 -3.02 -0.55 17.22
N LEU A 131 -2.95 -1.69 16.53
CA LEU A 131 -2.02 -2.77 16.89
C LEU A 131 -0.56 -2.34 16.68
N LEU A 132 -0.28 -1.57 15.63
CA LEU A 132 1.02 -0.96 15.40
C LEU A 132 1.36 0.02 16.53
N CYS A 133 0.42 0.89 16.93
CA CYS A 133 0.60 1.78 18.08
C CYS A 133 1.01 0.99 19.33
N GLU A 134 0.31 -0.11 19.64
CA GLU A 134 0.62 -0.93 20.80
C GLU A 134 2.01 -1.56 20.74
N ASN A 135 2.39 -2.16 19.61
CA ASN A 135 3.73 -2.74 19.42
C ASN A 135 4.86 -1.69 19.50
N LEU A 136 4.55 -0.43 19.17
CA LEU A 136 5.46 0.69 19.24
C LEU A 136 5.47 1.37 20.62
N GLY A 137 4.56 1.02 21.54
CA GLY A 137 4.39 1.72 22.82
C GLY A 137 3.79 3.12 22.67
N LEU A 138 3.10 3.40 21.56
CA LEU A 138 2.37 4.65 21.32
C LEU A 138 0.95 4.56 21.90
N GLN A 139 0.36 5.71 22.21
CA GLN A 139 -1.04 5.78 22.63
C GLN A 139 -1.95 5.21 21.53
N LYS A 140 -2.98 4.43 21.92
CA LYS A 140 -4.04 4.00 21.01
C LYS A 140 -4.62 5.20 20.23
N GLY A 141 -4.79 5.04 18.92
CA GLY A 141 -5.26 6.09 18.02
C GLY A 141 -4.21 7.12 17.61
N TYR A 142 -2.95 7.00 18.05
CA TYR A 142 -1.89 7.95 17.69
C TYR A 142 -1.71 8.06 16.17
N LEU A 143 -1.52 6.94 15.47
CA LEU A 143 -1.31 6.94 14.01
C LEU A 143 -2.53 7.47 13.25
N LYS A 144 -3.74 7.06 13.64
CA LYS A 144 -4.99 7.60 13.07
C LYS A 144 -5.08 9.12 13.25
N LYS A 145 -4.71 9.65 14.42
CA LYS A 145 -4.70 11.09 14.68
C LYS A 145 -3.67 11.83 13.82
N VAL A 146 -2.46 11.27 13.67
CA VAL A 146 -1.43 11.82 12.78
C VAL A 146 -1.92 11.86 11.33
N PHE A 147 -2.64 10.83 10.89
CA PHE A 147 -3.15 10.72 9.53
C PHE A 147 -4.35 11.62 9.25
N TYR A 148 -4.99 12.21 10.26
CA TYR A 148 -6.28 12.85 10.08
C TYR A 148 -6.23 14.14 9.25
N GLY A 149 -5.17 14.96 9.35
CA GLY A 149 -5.13 16.28 8.69
C GLY A 149 -6.32 17.17 9.10
N SER A 150 -6.85 17.98 8.19
CA SER A 150 -8.09 18.77 8.43
C SER A 150 -9.37 18.09 7.95
N LYS A 151 -9.29 17.20 6.95
CA LYS A 151 -10.44 16.57 6.28
C LYS A 151 -10.58 15.06 6.50
N GLY A 152 -9.75 14.49 7.36
CA GLY A 152 -9.64 13.05 7.52
C GLY A 152 -8.57 12.43 6.60
N PRO A 153 -8.35 11.11 6.75
CA PRO A 153 -7.39 10.37 5.94
C PRO A 153 -7.80 10.35 4.46
N THR A 154 -6.82 10.08 3.60
CA THR A 154 -7.09 9.76 2.19
C THR A 154 -7.21 8.26 2.04
N PHE A 155 -8.34 7.77 1.53
CA PHE A 155 -8.55 6.33 1.33
C PHE A 155 -9.06 6.05 -0.08
N GLY A 156 -8.38 5.14 -0.78
CA GLY A 156 -8.75 4.76 -2.14
C GLY A 156 -8.28 3.36 -2.50
N THR A 157 -8.88 2.77 -3.53
CA THR A 157 -8.53 1.45 -4.03
C THR A 157 -8.07 1.54 -5.49
N LYS A 158 -6.85 1.09 -5.74
CA LYS A 158 -6.34 0.80 -7.09
C LYS A 158 -6.83 -0.60 -7.48
N VAL A 159 -7.64 -0.67 -8.53
CA VAL A 159 -8.13 -1.94 -9.08
C VAL A 159 -7.34 -2.22 -10.34
N SER A 160 -6.52 -3.27 -10.29
CA SER A 160 -5.57 -3.62 -11.35
C SER A 160 -5.73 -5.07 -11.77
N ASN A 161 -5.45 -5.32 -13.05
CA ASN A 161 -5.27 -6.65 -13.62
C ASN A 161 -3.97 -6.66 -14.40
N TYR A 162 -3.18 -7.72 -14.24
CA TYR A 162 -1.94 -7.96 -14.99
C TYR A 162 -2.20 -9.11 -15.96
N PRO A 163 -2.51 -8.81 -17.23
CA PRO A 163 -2.90 -9.84 -18.21
C PRO A 163 -1.67 -10.61 -18.71
N PRO A 164 -1.87 -11.75 -19.40
CA PRO A 164 -0.78 -12.49 -20.03
C PRO A 164 0.10 -11.59 -20.89
N CYS A 165 1.41 -11.65 -20.66
CA CYS A 165 2.44 -10.93 -21.39
C CYS A 165 3.23 -11.92 -22.26
N PRO A 166 3.31 -11.73 -23.59
CA PRO A 166 4.07 -12.62 -24.46
C PRO A 166 5.58 -12.64 -24.18
N LYS A 167 6.12 -11.58 -23.56
CA LYS A 167 7.56 -11.38 -23.32
C LYS A 167 7.80 -10.84 -21.89
N PRO A 168 7.55 -11.65 -20.84
CA PRO A 168 7.58 -11.18 -19.45
C PRO A 168 8.97 -10.72 -18.98
N ASP A 169 10.04 -11.18 -19.63
CA ASP A 169 11.40 -10.73 -19.31
C ASP A 169 11.64 -9.27 -19.73
N LEU A 170 10.95 -8.80 -20.77
CA LEU A 170 11.16 -7.47 -21.35
C LEU A 170 10.33 -6.36 -20.70
N ILE A 171 9.28 -6.70 -19.95
CA ILE A 171 8.43 -5.69 -19.29
C ILE A 171 7.88 -6.24 -17.99
N LYS A 172 7.83 -5.40 -16.96
CA LYS A 172 7.28 -5.77 -15.65
C LYS A 172 5.78 -5.46 -15.62
N GLY A 173 5.02 -6.25 -14.85
CA GLY A 173 3.62 -5.94 -14.55
C GLY A 173 3.51 -4.60 -13.83
N LEU A 174 4.36 -4.38 -12.84
CA LEU A 174 4.58 -3.10 -12.16
C LEU A 174 6.04 -3.02 -11.72
N ARG A 175 6.75 -1.95 -12.10
CA ARG A 175 8.16 -1.74 -11.74
C ARG A 175 8.36 -1.62 -10.23
N ALA A 176 9.60 -1.86 -9.82
CA ALA A 176 10.00 -1.81 -8.42
C ALA A 176 9.80 -0.41 -7.83
N HIS A 177 9.18 -0.34 -6.66
CA HIS A 177 8.95 0.88 -5.90
C HIS A 177 8.62 0.57 -4.44
N THR A 178 8.63 1.59 -3.59
CA THR A 178 7.99 1.56 -2.28
C THR A 178 6.71 2.37 -2.33
N ASP A 179 5.73 2.07 -1.47
CA ASP A 179 4.50 2.84 -1.44
C ASP A 179 4.68 4.15 -0.66
N ALA A 180 4.27 5.28 -1.24
CA ALA A 180 4.34 6.58 -0.58
C ALA A 180 3.47 6.70 0.68
N GLY A 181 2.53 5.78 0.86
CA GLY A 181 1.38 5.92 1.76
C GLY A 181 1.63 5.56 3.22
N GLY A 182 0.51 5.31 3.91
CA GLY A 182 0.49 4.83 5.28
C GLY A 182 0.51 3.30 5.35
N ILE A 183 -0.68 2.69 5.41
CA ILE A 183 -0.84 1.23 5.40
C ILE A 183 -1.62 0.81 4.16
N ILE A 184 -1.18 -0.29 3.54
CA ILE A 184 -1.75 -0.82 2.30
C ILE A 184 -2.37 -2.18 2.61
N LEU A 185 -3.59 -2.37 2.10
CA LEU A 185 -4.40 -3.58 2.28
C LEU A 185 -4.77 -4.11 0.90
N LEU A 186 -4.17 -5.24 0.52
CA LEU A 186 -4.28 -5.83 -0.80
C LEU A 186 -5.07 -7.13 -0.74
N PHE A 187 -6.20 -7.15 -1.47
CA PHE A 187 -6.85 -8.39 -1.88
C PHE A 187 -6.35 -8.77 -3.28
N GLN A 188 -5.52 -9.81 -3.35
CA GLN A 188 -4.90 -10.28 -4.60
C GLN A 188 -5.52 -11.58 -5.11
N ASP A 189 -5.18 -11.94 -6.35
CA ASP A 189 -5.51 -13.24 -6.93
C ASP A 189 -5.03 -14.40 -6.05
N ASP A 190 -5.85 -15.44 -5.90
CA ASP A 190 -5.58 -16.60 -5.05
C ASP A 190 -4.84 -17.74 -5.77
N LYS A 191 -4.57 -17.59 -7.08
CA LYS A 191 -3.93 -18.61 -7.93
C LYS A 191 -2.75 -18.06 -8.73
N VAL A 192 -2.90 -16.88 -9.32
CA VAL A 192 -1.89 -16.27 -10.20
C VAL A 192 -0.96 -15.40 -9.36
N SER A 193 0.28 -15.86 -9.18
CA SER A 193 1.35 -15.14 -8.48
C SER A 193 1.80 -13.89 -9.25
N GLY A 194 2.69 -13.11 -8.66
CA GLY A 194 3.41 -12.07 -9.41
C GLY A 194 3.93 -10.93 -8.54
N LEU A 195 3.31 -10.67 -7.40
CA LEU A 195 3.83 -9.71 -6.43
C LEU A 195 5.10 -10.28 -5.78
N GLN A 196 6.16 -9.48 -5.78
CA GLN A 196 7.42 -9.79 -5.12
C GLN A 196 7.86 -8.62 -4.26
N LEU A 197 8.40 -8.90 -3.07
CA LEU A 197 9.09 -7.93 -2.22
C LEU A 197 10.59 -8.18 -2.24
N LEU A 198 11.39 -7.14 -1.98
CA LEU A 198 12.83 -7.24 -1.86
C LEU A 198 13.22 -7.40 -0.38
N LYS A 199 13.84 -8.54 -0.04
CA LYS A 199 14.35 -8.82 1.30
C LYS A 199 15.73 -9.44 1.21
N ASP A 200 16.67 -8.89 1.97
CA ASP A 200 18.06 -9.36 2.02
C ASP A 200 18.73 -9.48 0.63
N GLY A 201 18.40 -8.53 -0.26
CA GLY A 201 18.90 -8.49 -1.65
C GLY A 201 18.24 -9.49 -2.61
N GLN A 202 17.21 -10.21 -2.16
CA GLN A 202 16.50 -11.21 -2.96
C GLN A 202 15.03 -10.85 -3.15
N TRP A 203 14.52 -11.07 -4.35
CA TRP A 203 13.09 -10.98 -4.63
C TRP A 203 12.38 -12.22 -4.07
N ILE A 204 11.43 -12.01 -3.17
CA ILE A 204 10.62 -13.05 -2.54
C ILE A 204 9.18 -12.88 -3.01
N ASP A 205 8.59 -13.96 -3.52
CA ASP A 205 7.17 -13.97 -3.90
C ASP A 205 6.28 -13.80 -2.67
N VAL A 206 5.27 -12.94 -2.79
CA VAL A 206 4.13 -12.92 -1.87
C VAL A 206 3.15 -13.98 -2.36
N PRO A 207 2.98 -15.10 -1.62
CA PRO A 207 2.25 -16.26 -2.14
C PRO A 207 0.77 -15.93 -2.37
N PRO A 208 0.14 -16.39 -3.46
CA PRO A 208 -1.32 -16.33 -3.57
C PRO A 208 -1.98 -17.15 -2.46
N MET A 209 -2.84 -16.51 -1.67
CA MET A 209 -3.58 -17.18 -0.59
C MET A 209 -5.06 -16.80 -0.62
N ARG A 210 -5.90 -17.82 -0.79
CA ARG A 210 -7.35 -17.66 -0.86
C ARG A 210 -7.90 -17.00 0.41
N HIS A 211 -8.77 -16.01 0.20
CA HIS A 211 -9.44 -15.25 1.26
C HIS A 211 -8.51 -14.54 2.24
N SER A 212 -7.26 -14.28 1.86
CA SER A 212 -6.33 -13.49 2.66
C SER A 212 -6.30 -12.02 2.24
N ILE A 213 -5.77 -11.17 3.11
CA ILE A 213 -5.40 -9.79 2.79
C ILE A 213 -3.91 -9.61 3.04
N VAL A 214 -3.16 -9.23 2.01
CA VAL A 214 -1.76 -8.84 2.14
C VAL A 214 -1.71 -7.43 2.73
N ILE A 215 -0.87 -7.23 3.74
CA ILE A 215 -0.62 -5.95 4.37
C ILE A 215 0.82 -5.54 4.10
N ASN A 216 1.05 -4.28 3.73
CA ASN A 216 2.37 -3.68 3.74
C ASN A 216 2.35 -2.24 4.24
N LEU A 217 3.53 -1.78 4.65
CA LEU A 217 3.73 -0.46 5.24
C LEU A 217 4.39 0.46 4.21
N GLY A 218 3.91 1.70 4.13
CA GLY A 218 4.42 2.72 3.25
C GLY A 218 5.40 3.69 3.91
N ASP A 219 5.94 4.58 3.09
CA ASP A 219 7.01 5.53 3.43
C ASP A 219 6.63 6.43 4.63
N GLN A 220 5.33 6.72 4.85
CA GLN A 220 4.92 7.56 5.99
C GLN A 220 5.07 6.84 7.33
N LEU A 221 4.79 5.54 7.39
CA LEU A 221 5.00 4.76 8.61
C LEU A 221 6.49 4.58 8.91
N GLU A 222 7.34 4.51 7.88
CA GLU A 222 8.78 4.52 8.07
C GLU A 222 9.26 5.82 8.73
N VAL A 223 8.78 6.97 8.26
CA VAL A 223 9.10 8.27 8.88
C VAL A 223 8.61 8.33 10.33
N ILE A 224 7.34 7.99 10.57
CA ILE A 224 6.73 8.13 11.92
C ILE A 224 7.39 7.18 12.92
N THR A 225 7.78 5.99 12.49
CA THR A 225 8.45 5.00 13.35
C THR A 225 9.95 5.20 13.47
N ASN A 226 10.48 6.31 12.93
CA ASN A 226 11.90 6.62 12.91
C ASN A 226 12.73 5.47 12.29
N GLY A 227 12.21 4.87 11.22
CA GLY A 227 12.87 3.80 10.48
C GLY A 227 12.78 2.40 11.11
N LYS A 228 12.07 2.24 12.24
CA LYS A 228 11.86 0.95 12.89
C LYS A 228 11.02 0.00 12.03
N TYR A 229 9.98 0.52 11.38
CA TYR A 229 9.19 -0.23 10.39
C TYR A 229 9.48 0.34 9.00
N LYS A 230 10.26 -0.37 8.19
CA LYS A 230 10.67 0.12 6.87
C LYS A 230 9.62 -0.17 5.80
N SER A 231 9.46 0.78 4.89
CA SER A 231 8.70 0.63 3.65
C SER A 231 9.54 -0.18 2.65
N VAL A 232 9.07 -1.36 2.29
CA VAL A 232 9.87 -2.34 1.53
C VAL A 232 9.58 -2.25 0.04
N GLU A 233 10.65 -2.31 -0.75
CA GLU A 233 10.56 -2.27 -2.21
C GLU A 233 9.85 -3.53 -2.72
N HIS A 234 8.89 -3.35 -3.62
CA HIS A 234 8.11 -4.42 -4.19
C HIS A 234 7.81 -4.15 -5.67
N ARG A 235 7.52 -5.22 -6.41
CA ARG A 235 7.22 -5.20 -7.86
C ARG A 235 6.16 -6.23 -8.21
N VAL A 236 5.61 -6.12 -9.41
CA VAL A 236 4.78 -7.18 -10.00
C VAL A 236 5.46 -7.69 -11.27
N ILE A 237 5.79 -8.98 -11.33
CA ILE A 237 6.31 -9.60 -12.55
C ILE A 237 5.18 -9.85 -13.55
N ALA A 238 5.49 -9.76 -14.84
CA ALA A 238 4.59 -10.21 -15.89
C ALA A 238 4.75 -11.73 -16.08
N GLN A 239 3.72 -12.40 -16.59
CA GLN A 239 3.72 -13.85 -16.84
C GLN A 239 3.07 -14.15 -18.19
N THR A 240 3.41 -15.29 -18.81
CA THR A 240 2.88 -15.69 -20.12
C THR A 240 1.44 -16.21 -20.07
N ASP A 241 0.97 -16.58 -18.90
CA ASP A 241 -0.33 -17.18 -18.64
C ASP A 241 -0.96 -16.62 -17.36
N GLY A 242 -2.29 -16.67 -17.30
CA GLY A 242 -3.06 -16.11 -16.20
C GLY A 242 -3.21 -14.58 -16.24
N THR A 243 -4.31 -14.10 -15.68
CA THR A 243 -4.53 -12.67 -15.43
C THR A 243 -4.57 -12.46 -13.93
N ARG A 244 -3.50 -11.90 -13.35
CA ARG A 244 -3.45 -11.62 -11.91
C ARG A 244 -4.36 -10.45 -11.57
N MET A 245 -5.37 -10.67 -10.76
CA MET A 245 -6.21 -9.64 -10.15
C MET A 245 -5.52 -8.98 -8.95
N SER A 246 -5.74 -7.68 -8.74
CA SER A 246 -5.22 -6.93 -7.60
C SER A 246 -6.18 -5.79 -7.21
N LEU A 247 -6.69 -5.81 -5.97
CA LEU A 247 -7.42 -4.69 -5.36
C LEU A 247 -6.61 -4.17 -4.18
N ALA A 248 -5.75 -3.19 -4.43
CA ALA A 248 -4.90 -2.58 -3.41
C ALA A 248 -5.57 -1.32 -2.85
N SER A 249 -5.90 -1.33 -1.56
CA SER A 249 -6.47 -0.17 -0.87
C SER A 249 -5.42 0.53 -0.02
N PHE A 250 -5.32 1.84 -0.16
CA PHE A 250 -4.28 2.67 0.45
C PHE A 250 -4.91 3.57 1.50
N TYR A 251 -4.59 3.34 2.78
CA TYR A 251 -4.97 4.23 3.88
C TYR A 251 -3.82 5.18 4.17
N ASN A 252 -3.97 6.39 3.66
CA ASN A 252 -2.95 7.43 3.65
C ASN A 252 -3.32 8.58 4.58
N PRO A 253 -2.35 9.39 5.02
CA PRO A 253 -2.64 10.64 5.67
C PRO A 253 -3.52 11.57 4.80
N GLY A 254 -4.24 12.48 5.45
CA GLY A 254 -4.86 13.62 4.80
C GLY A 254 -3.79 14.51 4.16
N SER A 255 -4.13 15.22 3.08
CA SER A 255 -3.19 16.05 2.31
C SER A 255 -2.35 17.01 3.18
N ASP A 256 -2.98 17.66 4.15
CA ASP A 256 -2.34 18.63 5.03
C ASP A 256 -1.79 18.03 6.34
N ALA A 257 -1.81 16.70 6.48
CA ALA A 257 -1.23 16.03 7.63
C ALA A 257 0.28 16.30 7.71
N VAL A 258 0.76 16.68 8.90
CA VAL A 258 2.18 16.90 9.17
C VAL A 258 2.82 15.62 9.66
N ILE A 259 3.73 15.07 8.88
CA ILE A 259 4.39 13.78 9.11
C ILE A 259 5.80 14.03 9.65
N TYR A 260 6.16 13.34 10.73
CA TYR A 260 7.46 13.39 11.38
C TYR A 260 7.65 12.19 12.32
N PRO A 261 8.90 11.85 12.70
CA PRO A 261 9.17 10.81 13.70
C PRO A 261 8.41 11.04 15.00
N ALA A 262 7.74 10.01 15.51
CA ALA A 262 7.02 10.09 16.77
C ALA A 262 8.03 10.39 17.91
N PRO A 263 7.82 11.43 18.73
CA PRO A 263 8.81 11.83 19.74
C PRO A 263 9.18 10.73 20.74
N ALA A 264 8.26 9.81 21.04
CA ALA A 264 8.50 8.68 21.93
C ALA A 264 9.42 7.59 21.33
N LEU A 265 9.69 7.64 20.03
CA LEU A 265 10.50 6.68 19.29
C LEU A 265 11.86 7.25 18.84
N VAL A 266 12.18 8.47 19.24
CA VAL A 266 13.48 9.12 18.97
C VAL A 266 14.31 9.02 20.24
N GLU A 267 15.46 8.35 20.17
CA GLU A 267 16.37 8.22 21.31
C GLU A 267 17.13 9.54 21.54
N ALA A 268 17.38 9.89 22.81
CA ALA A 268 18.03 11.16 23.18
C ALA A 268 19.47 11.30 22.65
N GLU A 269 20.10 10.18 22.26
CA GLU A 269 21.48 10.10 21.78
C GLU A 269 21.59 10.09 20.24
N GLU A 270 20.47 10.01 19.51
CA GLU A 270 20.43 10.16 18.06
C GLU A 270 20.68 11.63 17.68
N LYS A 271 21.96 12.02 17.64
CA LYS A 271 22.41 13.38 17.30
C LYS A 271 22.08 13.80 15.86
N ASN A 272 21.66 12.88 15.00
CA ASN A 272 21.31 13.15 13.61
C ASN A 272 19.87 12.71 13.35
N GLN A 273 18.96 13.67 13.20
CA GLN A 273 17.59 13.41 12.81
C GLN A 273 17.55 12.78 11.41
N VAL A 274 17.39 11.45 11.35
CA VAL A 274 17.49 10.70 10.09
C VAL A 274 16.31 10.98 9.17
N TYR A 275 15.09 11.09 9.73
CA TYR A 275 13.88 11.30 8.95
C TYR A 275 13.32 12.74 9.06
N PRO A 276 12.79 13.31 7.96
CA PRO A 276 12.32 14.68 7.90
C PRO A 276 10.96 14.90 8.60
N LYS A 277 10.64 16.19 8.81
CA LYS A 277 9.29 16.67 9.11
C LYS A 277 8.75 17.43 7.90
N PHE A 278 7.55 17.09 7.43
CA PHE A 278 6.96 17.65 6.19
C PHE A 278 5.43 17.53 6.18
N VAL A 279 4.78 18.18 5.21
CA VAL A 279 3.34 18.02 4.92
C VAL A 279 3.16 16.92 3.87
N PHE A 280 2.22 16.00 4.08
CA PHE A 280 2.05 14.81 3.24
C PHE A 280 1.83 15.13 1.74
N GLU A 281 1.06 16.16 1.41
CA GLU A 281 0.83 16.60 0.03
C GLU A 281 2.13 16.97 -0.70
N ASP A 282 3.10 17.57 0.00
CA ASP A 282 4.40 17.94 -0.60
C ASP A 282 5.24 16.69 -0.91
N TYR A 283 5.17 15.67 -0.05
CA TYR A 283 5.76 14.36 -0.33
C TYR A 283 5.11 13.70 -1.54
N MET A 284 3.78 13.74 -1.64
CA MET A 284 3.03 13.15 -2.75
C MET A 284 3.35 13.80 -4.10
N LYS A 285 3.50 15.14 -4.14
CA LYS A 285 3.93 15.87 -5.35
C LYS A 285 5.32 15.43 -5.81
N LEU A 286 6.26 15.26 -4.89
CA LEU A 286 7.60 14.77 -5.19
C LEU A 286 7.56 13.30 -5.67
N TYR A 287 6.84 12.46 -4.94
CA TYR A 287 6.72 11.04 -5.21
C TYR A 287 6.14 10.75 -6.60
N ALA A 288 5.16 11.54 -7.07
CA ALA A 288 4.56 11.36 -8.40
C ALA A 288 5.60 11.39 -9.54
N GLY A 289 6.66 12.20 -9.41
CA GLY A 289 7.75 12.26 -10.38
C GLY A 289 8.89 11.26 -10.15
N LEU A 290 9.02 10.73 -8.92
CA LEU A 290 10.17 9.92 -8.48
C LEU A 290 9.80 8.51 -8.03
N LYS A 291 8.56 8.06 -8.30
CA LYS A 291 7.99 6.80 -7.81
C LYS A 291 8.92 5.59 -8.01
N PHE A 292 9.50 5.46 -9.20
CA PHE A 292 10.34 4.33 -9.60
C PHE A 292 11.84 4.60 -9.44
N GLN A 293 12.20 5.66 -8.71
CA GLN A 293 13.58 5.93 -8.29
C GLN A 293 13.78 5.50 -6.84
N ALA A 294 15.03 5.52 -6.39
CA ALA A 294 15.40 5.26 -5.00
C ALA A 294 14.55 6.08 -4.01
N LYS A 295 14.21 5.49 -2.86
CA LYS A 295 13.34 6.09 -1.85
C LYS A 295 14.05 7.16 -1.03
N GLU A 296 15.29 6.90 -0.66
CA GLU A 296 16.08 7.69 0.27
C GLU A 296 16.20 9.16 -0.18
N PRO A 297 16.46 9.48 -1.46
CA PRO A 297 16.49 10.86 -1.94
C PRO A 297 15.18 11.63 -1.73
N ARG A 298 14.03 10.95 -1.66
CA ARG A 298 12.75 11.62 -1.38
C ARG A 298 12.68 12.16 0.04
N PHE A 299 13.23 11.43 1.02
CA PHE A 299 13.31 11.91 2.40
C PHE A 299 14.32 13.06 2.54
N GLU A 300 15.47 12.98 1.86
CA GLU A 300 16.45 14.07 1.86
C GLU A 300 15.90 15.36 1.25
N ALA A 301 15.13 15.26 0.15
CA ALA A 301 14.47 16.40 -0.46
C ALA A 301 13.49 17.10 0.52
N MET A 302 12.79 16.34 1.37
CA MET A 302 11.90 16.92 2.38
C MET A 302 12.65 17.65 3.51
N LYS A 303 13.93 17.32 3.79
CA LYS A 303 14.75 18.09 4.74
C LYS A 303 15.11 19.46 4.18
N ALA A 304 15.49 19.51 2.90
CA ALA A 304 15.94 20.74 2.24
C ALA A 304 14.84 21.80 2.07
N VAL A 305 13.57 21.40 2.12
CA VAL A 305 12.41 22.30 2.00
C VAL A 305 12.06 22.99 3.33
N GLN A 306 12.67 22.60 4.46
CA GLN A 306 12.47 23.31 5.73
C GLN A 306 13.09 24.72 5.65
N PRO A 307 12.30 25.80 5.79
CA PRO A 307 12.87 27.13 5.83
C PRO A 307 13.67 27.29 7.12
N ASN A 308 14.91 27.77 7.00
CA ASN A 308 15.63 28.39 8.11
C ASN A 308 14.70 29.40 8.81
N GLY A 309 14.17 29.03 9.96
CA GLY A 309 13.16 29.81 10.67
C GLY A 309 13.25 29.60 12.15
N ASN A 310 14.17 30.34 12.76
CA ASN A 310 14.23 30.61 14.20
C ASN A 310 12.83 31.06 14.69
N LEU A 311 12.06 30.15 15.28
CA LEU A 311 10.94 30.55 16.13
C LEU A 311 11.53 30.87 17.50
N GLY A 312 11.95 32.13 17.67
CA GLY A 312 12.29 32.68 18.97
C GLY A 312 11.12 32.57 19.96
N PRO A 313 11.39 32.66 21.27
CA PRO A 313 10.39 32.40 22.29
C PRO A 313 9.23 33.40 22.18
N ILE A 314 8.01 32.87 22.12
CA ILE A 314 6.78 33.65 22.22
C ILE A 314 6.74 34.20 23.65
N ALA A 315 6.98 35.50 23.79
CA ALA A 315 6.81 36.22 25.04
C ALA A 315 5.33 36.22 25.43
N THR A 316 5.06 35.75 26.64
CA THR A 316 3.78 35.89 27.33
C THR A 316 3.56 37.34 27.74
N ALA A 317 2.38 37.87 27.41
CA ALA A 317 1.73 38.96 28.13
C ALA A 317 0.29 38.53 28.42
#